data_AF-A0A5Q2NLG5-F1
#
_entry.id   AF-A0A5Q2NLG5-F1
#
_cell.length_a   1.000
_cell.length_b   1.000
_cell.length_c   1.000
_cell.angle_alpha   90.00
_cell.angle_beta   90.00
_cell.angle_gamma   90.00
#
_symmetry.space_group_name_H-M   'P 1'
#
loop_
_entity.id
_entity.type
_entity.pdbx_description
1 polymer ?
#
loop_
_entity_poly.entity_id
_entity_poly.type
_entity_poly.pdbx_seq_one_letter_code
_entity_poly.pdbx_strand_id
1 'polypeptide(L)'
;MEDRQEQEQRFEEARLAWIQRHLRSSTKERRRRLEQGQKEKDMLFLKEIWWPVFGRLDDLHPQYEVQDEKGAPVFLDFAWLQGNQYFHIAVKEFETYARQTEEERNREMMFNAYMTICGYRMLPIAYDALVEDPAEIRSLMASFKEKADQGKFGLFPSERRVYRYIELPQGWRRR
;
A
#
# COMPACT_ATOMS: atom_id res chain seq x y z
N MET A 1 -6.38 6.93 -30.84
CA MET A 1 -5.84 5.56 -30.76
C MET A 1 -4.34 5.57 -30.53
N GLU A 2 -3.58 6.45 -31.20
CA GLU A 2 -2.14 6.66 -30.95
C GLU A 2 -1.81 7.00 -29.49
N ASP A 3 -2.57 7.91 -28.86
CA ASP A 3 -2.35 8.33 -27.46
C ASP A 3 -2.43 7.17 -26.43
N ARG A 4 -3.29 6.17 -26.67
CA ARG A 4 -3.41 5.00 -25.78
C ARG A 4 -2.22 4.04 -25.94
N GLN A 5 -1.73 3.87 -27.17
CA GLN A 5 -0.57 3.03 -27.43
C GLN A 5 0.71 3.66 -26.89
N GLU A 6 0.84 4.98 -27.00
CA GLU A 6 1.95 5.73 -26.42
C GLU A 6 1.95 5.64 -24.88
N GLN A 7 0.80 5.79 -24.24
CA GLN A 7 0.66 5.62 -22.79
C GLN A 7 1.04 4.21 -22.33
N GLU A 8 0.62 3.19 -23.06
CA GLU A 8 0.98 1.79 -22.77
C GLU A 8 2.49 1.56 -22.90
N GLN A 9 3.12 2.08 -23.96
CA GLN A 9 4.55 1.96 -24.16
C GLN A 9 5.33 2.65 -23.01
N ARG A 10 4.93 3.87 -22.66
CA ARG A 10 5.55 4.63 -21.55
C ARG A 10 5.40 3.91 -20.22
N PHE A 11 4.24 3.30 -19.97
CA PHE A 11 4.02 2.47 -18.78
C PHE A 11 5.00 1.30 -18.73
N GLU A 12 5.12 0.53 -19.82
CA GLU A 12 5.99 -0.65 -19.83
C GLU A 12 7.46 -0.30 -19.67
N GLU A 13 7.93 0.75 -20.34
CA GLU A 13 9.31 1.26 -20.16
C GLU A 13 9.57 1.67 -18.71
N ALA A 14 8.66 2.44 -18.12
CA ALA A 14 8.76 2.88 -16.73
C ALA A 14 8.72 1.69 -15.76
N ARG A 15 7.85 0.71 -16.00
CA ARG A 15 7.70 -0.49 -15.18
C ARG A 15 8.95 -1.37 -15.22
N LEU A 16 9.53 -1.59 -16.40
CA LEU A 16 10.76 -2.36 -16.55
C LEU A 16 11.92 -1.68 -15.83
N ALA A 17 12.09 -0.37 -16.01
CA ALA A 17 13.11 0.40 -15.29
C ALA A 17 12.91 0.34 -13.77
N TRP A 18 11.65 0.43 -13.32
CA TRP A 18 11.25 0.36 -11.92
C TRP A 18 11.55 -1.01 -11.29
N ILE A 19 11.18 -2.12 -11.94
CA ILE A 19 11.52 -3.48 -11.47
C ILE A 19 13.03 -3.68 -11.42
N GLN A 20 13.76 -3.26 -12.46
CA GLN A 20 15.22 -3.39 -12.51
C GLN A 20 15.91 -2.60 -11.39
N ARG A 21 15.40 -1.41 -11.05
CA ARG A 21 15.87 -0.64 -9.90
C ARG A 21 15.72 -1.42 -8.60
N HIS A 22 14.54 -2.01 -8.36
CA HIS A 22 14.28 -2.79 -7.14
C HIS A 22 15.06 -4.11 -7.09
N LEU A 23 15.28 -4.77 -8.23
CA LEU A 23 16.12 -5.98 -8.31
C LEU A 23 17.56 -5.70 -7.90
N ARG A 24 18.14 -4.58 -8.35
CA ARG A 24 19.51 -4.17 -8.00
C ARG A 24 19.68 -3.86 -6.53
N SER A 25 18.66 -3.30 -5.88
CA SER A 25 18.71 -2.93 -4.46
C SER A 25 18.20 -4.00 -3.51
N SER A 26 17.67 -5.13 -4.02
CA SER A 26 17.12 -6.21 -3.21
C SER A 26 18.10 -7.36 -3.04
N THR A 27 17.99 -8.07 -1.93
CA THR A 27 18.76 -9.29 -1.65
C THR A 27 17.83 -10.43 -1.24
N LYS A 28 18.36 -11.66 -1.21
CA LYS A 28 17.69 -12.85 -0.66
C LYS A 28 16.27 -13.06 -1.20
N GLU A 29 15.31 -13.25 -0.30
CA GLU A 29 13.93 -13.64 -0.63
C GLU A 29 13.18 -12.53 -1.37
N ARG A 30 13.37 -11.25 -1.01
CA ARG A 30 12.80 -10.14 -1.77
C ARG A 30 13.22 -10.16 -3.23
N ARG A 31 14.53 -10.36 -3.47
CA ARG A 31 15.05 -10.45 -4.83
C ARG A 31 14.45 -11.65 -5.57
N ARG A 32 14.43 -12.82 -4.95
CA ARG A 32 13.83 -14.04 -5.54
C ARG A 32 12.38 -13.81 -5.98
N ARG A 33 11.56 -13.16 -5.14
CA ARG A 33 10.17 -12.82 -5.47
C ARG A 33 10.05 -11.86 -6.64
N LEU A 34 10.92 -10.85 -6.72
CA LEU A 34 10.93 -9.92 -7.85
C LEU A 34 11.37 -10.61 -9.15
N GLU A 35 12.31 -11.55 -9.10
CA GLU A 35 12.77 -12.33 -10.25
C GLU A 35 11.69 -13.28 -10.79
N GLN A 36 10.78 -13.76 -9.94
CA GLN A 36 9.61 -14.56 -10.34
C GLN A 36 8.58 -13.77 -11.16
N GLY A 37 8.70 -12.44 -11.20
CA GLY A 37 7.77 -11.58 -11.90
C GLY A 37 6.61 -11.11 -11.03
N GLN A 38 5.87 -10.14 -11.57
CA GLN A 38 4.73 -9.55 -10.88
C GLN A 38 3.50 -10.43 -11.05
N LYS A 39 2.71 -10.56 -9.98
CA LYS A 39 1.43 -11.26 -10.04
C LYS A 39 0.48 -10.52 -10.97
N GLU A 40 -0.45 -11.24 -11.59
CA GLU A 40 -1.47 -10.66 -12.47
C GLU A 40 -2.24 -9.53 -11.79
N LYS A 41 -2.68 -9.74 -10.53
CA LYS A 41 -3.37 -8.72 -9.74
C LYS A 41 -2.56 -7.44 -9.53
N ASP A 42 -1.25 -7.58 -9.32
CA ASP A 42 -0.35 -6.46 -9.07
C ASP A 42 -0.13 -5.68 -10.38
N MET A 43 0.01 -6.40 -11.49
CA MET A 43 0.09 -5.81 -12.83
C MET A 43 -1.18 -5.05 -13.22
N LEU A 44 -2.35 -5.64 -12.96
CA LEU A 44 -3.63 -5.00 -13.26
C LEU A 44 -3.80 -3.71 -12.44
N PHE A 45 -3.47 -3.75 -11.15
CA PHE A 45 -3.52 -2.56 -10.30
C PHE A 45 -2.60 -1.44 -10.83
N LEU A 46 -1.36 -1.78 -11.19
CA LEU A 46 -0.43 -0.80 -11.74
C LEU A 46 -0.93 -0.17 -13.03
N LYS A 47 -1.43 -0.99 -13.95
CA LYS A 47 -1.84 -0.58 -15.29
C LYS A 47 -3.15 0.20 -15.29
N GLU A 48 -4.16 -0.27 -14.56
CA GLU A 48 -5.50 0.34 -14.59
C GLU A 48 -5.68 1.45 -13.55
N ILE A 49 -4.94 1.41 -12.45
CA ILE A 49 -5.16 2.34 -11.34
C ILE A 49 -3.97 3.26 -11.13
N TRP A 50 -2.80 2.69 -10.80
CA TRP A 50 -1.68 3.49 -10.35
C TRP A 50 -1.14 4.39 -11.48
N TRP A 51 -0.85 3.82 -12.65
CA TRP A 51 -0.28 4.55 -13.77
C TRP A 51 -1.20 5.67 -14.28
N PRO A 52 -2.51 5.44 -14.51
CA PRO A 52 -3.41 6.51 -14.94
C PRO A 52 -3.57 7.65 -13.92
N VAL A 53 -3.43 7.36 -12.61
CA VAL A 53 -3.60 8.37 -11.54
C VAL A 53 -2.30 9.12 -11.26
N PHE A 54 -1.17 8.42 -11.19
CA PHE A 54 0.12 9.00 -10.77
C PHE A 54 1.05 9.34 -11.94
N GLY A 55 0.98 8.60 -13.05
CA GLY A 55 1.85 8.75 -14.22
C GLY A 55 3.33 8.42 -13.97
N ARG A 56 3.64 7.82 -12.81
CA ARG A 56 5.00 7.47 -12.36
C ARG A 56 4.97 6.39 -11.29
N LEU A 57 6.10 5.73 -11.06
CA LEU A 57 6.29 4.66 -10.07
C LEU A 57 7.28 5.05 -8.95
N ASP A 58 7.52 6.35 -8.79
CA ASP A 58 8.36 6.87 -7.72
C ASP A 58 7.75 6.60 -6.35
N ASP A 59 8.61 6.33 -5.37
CA ASP A 59 8.26 5.98 -3.99
C ASP A 59 7.36 4.75 -3.82
N LEU A 60 7.02 4.04 -4.92
CA LEU A 60 6.29 2.78 -4.89
C LEU A 60 7.28 1.61 -4.88
N HIS A 61 7.16 0.74 -3.88
CA HIS A 61 8.02 -0.40 -3.67
C HIS A 61 7.20 -1.70 -3.77
N PRO A 62 7.44 -2.54 -4.79
CA PRO A 62 6.79 -3.84 -4.91
C PRO A 62 7.45 -4.84 -3.97
N GLN A 63 6.66 -5.83 -3.51
CA GLN A 63 7.15 -6.93 -2.69
C GLN A 63 8.05 -6.42 -1.55
N TYR A 64 7.58 -5.37 -0.87
CA TYR A 64 8.38 -4.67 0.13
C TYR A 64 8.51 -5.53 1.38
N GLU A 65 9.75 -5.84 1.76
CA GLU A 65 10.05 -6.69 2.90
C GLU A 65 9.96 -5.88 4.20
N VAL A 66 9.13 -6.36 5.12
CA VAL A 66 9.00 -5.87 6.49
C VAL A 66 9.11 -7.03 7.46
N GLN A 67 9.23 -6.74 8.76
CA GLN A 67 9.12 -7.74 9.80
C GLN A 67 7.72 -7.68 10.41
N ASP A 68 7.13 -8.83 10.72
CA ASP A 68 5.90 -8.90 11.53
C ASP A 68 6.18 -8.67 13.02
N GLU A 69 5.15 -8.80 13.86
CA GLU A 69 5.26 -8.62 15.31
C GLU A 69 6.17 -9.65 16.01
N LYS A 70 6.52 -10.74 15.32
CA LYS A 70 7.40 -11.81 15.79
C LYS A 70 8.79 -11.74 15.17
N GLY A 71 9.07 -10.73 14.35
CA GLY A 71 10.34 -10.56 13.65
C GLY A 71 10.49 -11.41 12.39
N ALA A 72 9.44 -12.11 11.95
CA ALA A 72 9.48 -12.90 10.72
C ALA A 72 9.31 -12.01 9.49
N PRO A 73 10.00 -12.30 8.37
CA PRO A 73 9.89 -11.51 7.15
C PRO A 73 8.52 -11.70 6.49
N VAL A 74 7.86 -10.58 6.20
CA VAL A 74 6.59 -10.49 5.47
C VAL A 74 6.75 -9.55 4.28
N PHE A 75 6.08 -9.85 3.18
CA PHE A 75 6.20 -9.10 1.93
C PHE A 75 4.86 -8.44 1.61
N LEU A 76 4.87 -7.11 1.58
CA LEU A 76 3.73 -6.29 1.18
C LEU A 76 3.58 -6.32 -0.33
N ASP A 77 2.35 -6.35 -0.86
CA ASP A 77 2.12 -6.25 -2.31
C ASP A 77 2.78 -4.96 -2.83
N PHE A 78 2.43 -3.82 -2.23
CA PHE A 78 3.14 -2.56 -2.41
C PHE A 78 3.29 -1.77 -1.11
N ALA A 79 4.45 -1.14 -0.95
CA ALA A 79 4.66 -0.06 0.02
C ALA A 79 4.86 1.26 -0.73
N TRP A 80 4.10 2.29 -0.38
CA TRP A 80 4.32 3.64 -0.90
C TRP A 80 4.92 4.52 0.19
N LEU A 81 6.14 4.99 -0.04
CA LEU A 81 7.01 5.61 0.97
C LEU A 81 7.46 7.00 0.51
N GLN A 82 6.56 7.98 0.60
CA GLN A 82 6.82 9.36 0.17
C GLN A 82 7.00 10.28 1.38
N GLY A 83 8.25 10.70 1.63
CA GLY A 83 8.58 11.51 2.80
C GLY A 83 8.21 10.79 4.10
N ASN A 84 7.31 11.38 4.90
CA ASN A 84 6.83 10.81 6.17
C ASN A 84 5.48 10.08 6.01
N GLN A 85 5.12 9.68 4.79
CA GLN A 85 3.88 8.99 4.47
C GLN A 85 4.18 7.54 4.09
N TYR A 86 3.80 6.60 4.96
CA TYR A 86 4.02 5.17 4.75
C TYR A 86 2.67 4.49 4.56
N PHE A 87 2.43 3.95 3.37
CA PHE A 87 1.22 3.21 3.05
C PHE A 87 1.53 1.78 2.66
N HIS A 88 0.77 0.84 3.18
CA HIS A 88 0.69 -0.53 2.68
C HIS A 88 -0.54 -0.62 1.79
N ILE A 89 -0.31 -0.77 0.49
CA ILE A 89 -1.37 -0.97 -0.50
C ILE A 89 -1.49 -2.46 -0.75
N ALA A 90 -2.63 -3.03 -0.39
CA ALA A 90 -2.87 -4.46 -0.41
C ALA A 90 -3.97 -4.80 -1.42
N VAL A 91 -3.65 -5.53 -2.48
CA VAL A 91 -4.64 -5.94 -3.49
C VAL A 91 -5.24 -7.28 -3.04
N LYS A 92 -6.50 -7.28 -2.65
CA LYS A 92 -7.18 -8.38 -1.95
C LYS A 92 -8.30 -8.97 -2.80
N GLU A 93 -8.23 -10.27 -3.01
CA GLU A 93 -9.28 -11.07 -3.65
C GLU A 93 -10.29 -11.53 -2.60
N PHE A 94 -11.57 -11.25 -2.83
CA PHE A 94 -12.64 -11.61 -1.91
C PHE A 94 -12.75 -13.13 -1.74
N GLU A 95 -12.68 -13.89 -2.85
CA GLU A 95 -12.73 -15.35 -2.79
C GLU A 95 -11.59 -15.93 -1.95
N THR A 96 -10.38 -15.36 -2.07
CA THR A 96 -9.24 -15.79 -1.27
C THR A 96 -9.49 -15.52 0.20
N TYR A 97 -10.02 -14.34 0.54
CA TYR A 97 -10.38 -13.99 1.92
C TYR A 97 -11.49 -14.88 2.49
N ALA A 98 -12.51 -15.20 1.69
CA ALA A 98 -13.62 -16.06 2.10
C ALA A 98 -13.19 -17.51 2.38
N ARG A 99 -12.14 -18.00 1.69
CA ARG A 99 -11.57 -19.34 1.88
C ARG A 99 -10.57 -19.43 3.04
N GLN A 100 -10.15 -18.30 3.63
CA GLN A 100 -9.22 -18.31 4.75
C GLN A 100 -9.80 -19.06 5.96
N THR A 101 -8.92 -19.69 6.72
CA THR A 101 -9.19 -20.19 8.06
C THR A 101 -9.38 -19.03 9.05
N GLU A 102 -9.96 -19.32 10.22
CA GLU A 102 -10.04 -18.33 11.30
C GLU A 102 -8.65 -17.86 11.76
N GLU A 103 -7.67 -18.77 11.80
CA GLU A 103 -6.29 -18.44 12.18
C GLU A 103 -5.65 -17.46 11.19
N GLU A 104 -5.85 -17.67 9.89
CA GLU A 104 -5.32 -16.77 8.84
C GLU A 104 -5.94 -15.37 8.93
N ARG A 105 -7.27 -15.29 9.14
CA ARG A 105 -7.96 -14.00 9.33
C ARG A 105 -7.47 -13.27 10.58
N ASN A 106 -7.30 -14.00 11.70
CA ASN A 106 -6.78 -13.42 12.94
C ASN A 106 -5.35 -12.92 12.76
N ARG A 107 -4.49 -13.68 12.06
CA ARG A 107 -3.12 -13.27 11.74
C ARG A 107 -3.09 -12.02 10.88
N GLU A 108 -3.92 -11.94 9.84
CA GLU A 108 -4.04 -10.75 9.00
C GLU A 108 -4.49 -9.53 9.82
N MET A 109 -5.46 -9.71 10.72
CA MET A 109 -5.94 -8.63 11.58
C MET A 109 -4.86 -8.12 12.54
N MET A 110 -4.12 -9.04 13.19
CA MET A 110 -3.00 -8.69 14.08
C MET A 110 -1.86 -8.01 13.31
N PHE A 111 -1.55 -8.48 12.11
CA PHE A 111 -0.56 -7.86 11.23
C PHE A 111 -0.95 -6.42 10.87
N ASN A 112 -2.21 -6.18 10.50
CA ASN A 112 -2.70 -4.83 10.19
C ASN A 112 -2.61 -3.88 11.40
N ALA A 113 -2.90 -4.38 12.61
CA ALA A 113 -2.74 -3.63 13.84
C ALA A 113 -1.26 -3.28 14.09
N TYR A 114 -0.36 -4.25 13.94
CA TYR A 114 1.08 -4.05 14.07
C TYR A 114 1.62 -3.03 13.06
N MET A 115 1.26 -3.16 11.78
CA MET A 115 1.67 -2.20 10.75
C MET A 115 1.20 -0.78 11.07
N THR A 116 -0.01 -0.64 11.62
CA THR A 116 -0.52 0.66 12.09
C THR A 116 0.33 1.23 13.22
N ILE A 117 0.71 0.41 14.21
CA ILE A 117 1.60 0.82 15.30
C ILE A 117 2.97 1.27 14.75
N CYS A 118 3.48 0.57 13.74
CA CYS A 118 4.76 0.86 13.08
C CYS A 118 4.74 2.08 12.17
N GLY A 119 3.63 2.80 12.06
CA GLY A 119 3.58 4.01 11.24
C GLY A 119 3.05 3.80 9.82
N TYR A 120 2.54 2.62 9.49
CA TYR A 120 1.93 2.38 8.18
C TYR A 120 0.43 2.66 8.20
N ARG A 121 -0.08 3.12 7.06
CA ARG A 121 -1.52 3.22 6.80
C ARG A 121 -1.92 2.16 5.80
N MET A 122 -2.98 1.44 6.12
CA MET A 122 -3.51 0.41 5.26
C MET A 122 -4.38 1.03 4.15
N LEU A 123 -4.15 0.62 2.92
CA LEU A 123 -4.98 0.94 1.76
C LEU A 123 -5.35 -0.37 1.04
N PRO A 124 -6.37 -1.10 1.52
CA PRO A 124 -6.84 -2.29 0.85
C PRO A 124 -7.56 -1.92 -0.46
N ILE A 125 -7.27 -2.65 -1.52
CA ILE A 125 -7.89 -2.53 -2.84
C ILE A 125 -8.57 -3.86 -3.15
N ALA A 126 -9.88 -3.84 -3.39
CA ALA A 126 -10.61 -5.04 -3.78
C ALA A 126 -10.26 -5.42 -5.22
N TYR A 127 -9.70 -6.60 -5.42
CA TYR A 127 -9.33 -7.12 -6.74
C TYR A 127 -10.56 -7.37 -7.61
N ASP A 128 -11.64 -7.88 -7.03
CA ASP A 128 -12.86 -8.18 -7.78
C ASP A 128 -13.47 -6.89 -8.37
N ALA A 129 -13.51 -5.81 -7.58
CA ALA A 129 -13.93 -4.49 -8.07
C ALA A 129 -12.96 -3.91 -9.12
N LEU A 130 -11.66 -4.19 -9.01
CA LEU A 130 -10.66 -3.79 -9.99
C LEU A 130 -10.87 -4.48 -11.35
N VAL A 131 -11.29 -5.74 -11.34
CA VAL A 131 -11.58 -6.52 -12.56
C VAL A 131 -12.92 -6.11 -13.19
N GLU A 132 -13.96 -5.88 -12.37
CA GLU A 132 -15.31 -5.55 -12.84
C GLU A 132 -15.40 -4.11 -13.39
N ASP A 133 -15.13 -3.10 -12.56
CA ASP A 133 -15.12 -1.69 -12.95
C ASP A 133 -14.11 -0.88 -12.12
N PRO A 134 -12.93 -0.56 -12.66
CA PRO A 134 -11.91 0.19 -11.96
C PRO A 134 -12.26 1.67 -11.71
N ALA A 135 -13.37 2.20 -12.24
CA ALA A 135 -13.69 3.64 -12.17
C ALA A 135 -13.79 4.17 -10.73
N GLU A 136 -14.44 3.43 -9.83
CA GLU A 136 -14.55 3.81 -8.42
C GLU A 136 -13.18 3.86 -7.74
N ILE A 137 -12.36 2.82 -7.96
CA ILE A 137 -11.01 2.73 -7.41
C ILE A 137 -10.14 3.88 -7.96
N ARG A 138 -10.24 4.21 -9.25
CA ARG A 138 -9.53 5.36 -9.85
C ARG A 138 -9.93 6.68 -9.17
N SER A 139 -11.22 6.89 -8.90
CA SER A 139 -11.71 8.09 -8.20
C SER A 139 -11.18 8.20 -6.77
N LEU A 140 -11.21 7.10 -6.03
CA LEU A 140 -10.64 7.03 -4.67
C LEU A 140 -9.13 7.28 -4.68
N MET A 141 -8.42 6.70 -5.64
CA MET A 141 -6.97 6.86 -5.78
C MET A 141 -6.57 8.27 -6.22
N ALA A 142 -7.38 8.95 -7.03
CA ALA A 142 -7.19 10.37 -7.36
C ALA A 142 -7.34 11.25 -6.11
N SER A 143 -8.35 10.99 -5.27
CA SER A 143 -8.53 11.69 -3.99
C SER A 143 -7.39 11.40 -3.01
N PHE A 144 -6.90 10.16 -3.00
CA PHE A 144 -5.71 9.77 -2.24
C PHE A 144 -4.48 10.56 -2.70
N LYS A 145 -4.21 10.61 -4.02
CA LYS A 145 -3.09 11.37 -4.60
C LYS A 145 -3.16 12.84 -4.22
N GLU A 146 -4.34 13.46 -4.32
CA GLU A 146 -4.53 14.88 -3.96
C GLU A 146 -4.15 15.15 -2.49
N LYS A 147 -4.61 14.29 -1.57
CA LYS A 147 -4.27 14.43 -0.13
C LYS A 147 -2.79 14.18 0.13
N ALA A 148 -2.19 13.24 -0.59
CA ALA A 148 -0.77 12.92 -0.54
C ALA A 148 0.11 14.09 -0.98
N ASP A 149 -0.20 14.70 -2.12
CA ASP A 149 0.54 15.84 -2.68
C ASP A 149 0.46 17.07 -1.76
N GLN A 150 -0.63 17.22 -1.01
CA GLN A 150 -0.80 18.29 -0.02
C GLN A 150 -0.05 18.01 1.30
N GLY A 151 0.63 16.87 1.44
CA GLY A 151 1.27 16.42 2.69
C GLY A 151 0.27 16.23 3.84
N LYS A 152 -1.04 16.14 3.54
CA LYS A 152 -2.12 16.12 4.53
C LYS A 152 -2.34 14.74 5.17
N PHE A 153 -1.55 13.74 4.79
CA PHE A 153 -1.41 12.56 5.62
C PHE A 153 -0.43 12.78 6.79
N GLY A 154 0.10 13.99 7.00
CA GLY A 154 1.00 14.33 8.09
C GLY A 154 0.53 13.93 9.51
N LEU A 155 1.44 13.23 10.21
CA LEU A 155 1.49 12.85 11.62
C LEU A 155 0.66 11.64 12.07
N PHE A 156 1.37 10.61 12.57
CA PHE A 156 0.87 9.72 13.61
C PHE A 156 0.59 10.52 14.90
N PRO A 157 -0.38 10.10 15.74
CA PRO A 157 -0.65 10.76 17.02
C PRO A 157 0.57 10.93 17.93
N SER A 158 1.61 10.11 17.78
CA SER A 158 2.85 10.22 18.57
C SER A 158 3.67 11.48 18.27
N GLU A 159 3.46 12.12 17.13
CA GLU A 159 4.16 13.37 16.74
C GLU A 159 3.23 14.59 16.75
N ARG A 160 1.92 14.40 16.95
CA ARG A 160 1.04 15.46 17.44
C ARG A 160 1.16 15.47 18.96
N ARG A 161 1.78 16.52 19.52
CA ARG A 161 1.50 16.88 20.92
C ARG A 161 0.02 16.63 21.20
N VAL A 162 -0.24 15.84 22.23
CA VAL A 162 -1.49 15.77 22.96
C VAL A 162 -1.94 17.20 23.25
N TYR A 163 -2.72 17.82 22.36
CA TYR A 163 -3.47 19.04 22.61
C TYR A 163 -4.60 19.14 21.59
N ARG A 164 -5.74 18.55 21.95
CA ARG A 164 -7.11 19.12 21.92
C ARG A 164 -8.07 17.93 21.96
N TYR A 165 -8.90 17.88 23.00
CA TYR A 165 -9.64 16.72 23.55
C TYR A 165 -8.86 15.81 24.51
N ILE A 166 -8.23 16.44 25.50
CA ILE A 166 -8.43 15.99 26.87
C ILE A 166 -9.26 17.09 27.54
N GLU A 167 -10.58 16.99 27.45
CA GLU A 167 -11.39 17.38 28.60
C GLU A 167 -11.43 16.13 29.48
N LEU A 168 -10.55 16.08 30.47
CA LEU A 168 -10.73 15.17 31.58
C LEU A 168 -12.12 15.44 32.15
N PRO A 169 -12.96 14.43 32.43
CA PRO A 169 -14.02 14.58 33.39
C PRO A 169 -13.40 15.14 34.67
N GLN A 170 -13.83 16.36 35.04
CA GLN A 170 -13.50 16.99 36.31
C GLN A 170 -14.06 16.11 37.43
N GLY A 171 -13.31 15.11 37.90
CA GLY A 171 -13.88 14.25 38.93
C GLY A 171 -13.12 13.02 39.38
N TRP A 172 -11.79 12.92 39.26
CA TRP A 172 -11.05 11.90 40.02
C TRP A 172 -9.74 12.49 40.60
N ARG A 173 -9.89 13.42 41.55
CA ARG A 173 -8.86 13.68 42.57
C ARG A 173 -9.03 12.64 43.69
N ARG A 174 -7.88 12.08 44.11
CA ARG A 174 -7.67 11.05 45.14
C ARG A 174 -8.68 11.03 46.31
N ARG A 175 -8.97 9.82 46.78
CA ARG A 175 -8.63 9.44 48.16
C ARG A 175 -7.67 8.27 48.10
#